data_AF-A0A3D1BXP8-F1
#
_entry.id   AF-A0A3D1BXP8-F1
#
_cell.length_a   1.000
_cell.length_b   1.000
_cell.length_c   1.000
_cell.angle_alpha   90.00
_cell.angle_beta   90.00
_cell.angle_gamma   90.00
#
_symmetry.space_group_name_H-M   'P 1'
#
loop_
_entity.id
_entity.type
_entity.pdbx_description
1 polymer ?
#
loop_
_entity_poly.entity_id
_entity_poly.type
_entity_poly.pdbx_seq_one_letter_code
_entity_poly.pdbx_strand_id
1 'polypeptide(L)'
;MFFKKKSESTKASQTPQDNKLSGIKNKLTREAWWLSLIFLGFYLTITLATYSNQDPSWSHSVSGVNSIHNAGGIIGSYLSDLLLYIFGLSSWWLSFLCFFSIWLLYPQYNNDFKGYRSFLLFNYFGFFLLISSSSAFEAGHLIDLPAQFPLSQGGLLGKLFDHALRASLGYIGSCIFLITSIAIGFSLFTGWSWLKISEHFGHFTFALFQRVQFRYRDWQDRKHGRIIEKQRLELLESERKKSENRSPVNIETPEVEFKKSERVQKEKQIPLFNFSDNLLPPLHLLDQPSHQVEPQSPETIEFISRLIEKKLMDFGIEAKVISAQPGPVITRYEFEPAPGV
;
A
#
# COMPACT_ATOMS: atom_id res chain seq x y z
N MET A 1 15.04 -47.37 -71.87
CA MET A 1 15.78 -47.72 -70.63
C MET A 1 16.55 -46.47 -70.23
N PHE A 2 16.28 -45.76 -69.15
CA PHE A 2 16.32 -46.19 -67.76
C PHE A 2 15.38 -45.34 -66.89
N PHE A 3 14.59 -46.01 -66.06
CA PHE A 3 13.73 -45.40 -65.04
C PHE A 3 14.58 -44.79 -63.91
N LYS A 4 14.42 -43.50 -63.63
CA LYS A 4 14.98 -42.86 -62.42
C LYS A 4 13.91 -42.88 -61.33
N LYS A 5 14.00 -43.88 -60.46
CA LYS A 5 13.11 -44.11 -59.31
C LYS A 5 13.29 -42.95 -58.31
N LYS A 6 12.23 -42.17 -58.08
CA LYS A 6 12.14 -41.22 -56.95
C LYS A 6 12.16 -42.05 -55.66
N SER A 7 13.19 -41.92 -54.84
CA SER A 7 13.19 -42.44 -53.48
C SER A 7 12.40 -41.48 -52.59
N GLU A 8 11.16 -41.84 -52.28
CA GLU A 8 10.44 -41.26 -51.15
C GLU A 8 11.19 -41.66 -49.88
N SER A 9 11.77 -40.67 -49.21
CA SER A 9 12.32 -40.87 -47.86
C SER A 9 11.16 -41.07 -46.90
N THR A 10 11.04 -42.31 -46.42
CA THR A 10 10.08 -42.75 -45.42
C THR A 10 10.36 -41.99 -44.12
N LYS A 11 9.57 -40.95 -43.81
CA LYS A 11 9.52 -40.38 -42.46
C LYS A 11 8.92 -41.45 -41.55
N ALA A 12 9.76 -42.12 -40.77
CA ALA A 12 9.31 -43.02 -39.71
C ALA A 12 8.36 -42.26 -38.77
N SER A 13 7.12 -42.71 -38.71
CA SER A 13 6.10 -42.20 -37.79
C SER A 13 6.53 -42.51 -36.35
N GLN A 14 7.08 -41.51 -35.65
CA GLN A 14 7.42 -41.64 -34.23
C GLN A 14 6.15 -41.95 -33.44
N THR A 15 6.18 -42.98 -32.59
CA THR A 15 5.01 -43.36 -31.81
C THR A 15 4.73 -42.31 -30.71
N PRO A 16 3.48 -42.12 -30.27
CA PRO A 16 3.12 -41.16 -29.22
C PRO A 16 3.90 -41.35 -27.91
N GLN A 17 4.36 -42.57 -27.65
CA GLN A 17 5.12 -42.96 -26.47
C GLN A 17 6.58 -42.47 -26.53
N ASP A 18 7.19 -42.44 -27.73
CA ASP A 18 8.54 -41.90 -27.94
C ASP A 18 8.59 -40.37 -27.75
N ASN A 19 7.53 -39.67 -28.15
CA ASN A 19 7.40 -38.22 -27.94
C ASN A 19 7.20 -37.86 -26.46
N LYS A 20 6.54 -38.72 -25.68
CA LYS A 20 6.36 -38.51 -24.24
C LYS A 20 7.67 -38.75 -23.48
N LEU A 21 8.44 -39.77 -23.84
CA LEU A 21 9.73 -40.08 -23.22
C LEU A 21 10.80 -39.01 -23.52
N SER A 22 10.84 -38.50 -24.76
CA SER A 22 11.76 -37.41 -25.14
C SER A 22 11.41 -36.09 -24.43
N GLY A 23 10.12 -35.79 -24.24
CA GLY A 23 9.66 -34.64 -23.46
C GLY A 23 10.09 -34.69 -21.98
N ILE A 24 9.98 -35.86 -21.33
CA ILE A 24 10.42 -36.06 -19.94
C ILE A 24 11.95 -35.91 -19.83
N LYS A 25 12.72 -36.51 -20.77
CA LYS A 25 14.18 -36.36 -20.81
C LYS A 25 14.60 -34.89 -20.92
N ASN A 26 13.98 -34.11 -21.81
CA ASN A 26 14.29 -32.68 -21.99
C ASN A 26 13.94 -31.84 -20.76
N LYS A 27 12.90 -32.22 -20.01
CA LYS A 27 12.54 -31.55 -18.75
C LYS A 27 13.59 -31.84 -17.68
N LEU A 28 13.98 -33.10 -17.50
CA LEU A 28 14.97 -33.51 -16.50
C LEU A 28 16.36 -32.94 -16.78
N THR A 29 16.80 -32.91 -18.04
CA THR A 29 18.09 -32.30 -18.41
C THR A 29 18.11 -30.80 -18.13
N ARG A 30 17.00 -30.09 -18.42
CA ARG A 30 16.86 -28.68 -18.08
C ARG A 30 16.89 -28.46 -16.56
N GLU A 31 16.21 -29.32 -15.80
CA GLU A 31 16.21 -29.27 -14.34
C GLU A 31 17.60 -29.47 -13.76
N ALA A 32 18.32 -30.50 -14.21
CA ALA A 32 19.70 -30.71 -13.83
C ALA A 32 20.60 -29.52 -14.21
N TRP A 33 20.35 -28.89 -15.36
CA TRP A 33 21.16 -27.78 -15.84
C TRP A 33 20.99 -26.50 -15.01
N TRP A 34 19.76 -26.06 -14.72
CA TRP A 34 19.57 -24.87 -13.89
C TRP A 34 19.96 -25.11 -12.43
N LEU A 35 19.74 -26.31 -11.89
CA LEU A 35 20.25 -26.68 -10.56
C LEU A 35 21.78 -26.64 -10.51
N SER A 36 22.45 -27.14 -11.55
CA SER A 36 23.92 -27.07 -11.67
C SER A 36 24.42 -25.62 -11.73
N LEU A 37 23.73 -24.74 -12.46
CA LEU A 37 24.06 -23.31 -12.46
C LEU A 37 23.88 -22.63 -11.11
N ILE A 38 22.79 -22.96 -10.38
CA ILE A 38 22.58 -22.44 -9.03
C ILE A 38 23.71 -22.89 -8.11
N PHE A 39 24.04 -24.19 -8.14
CA PHE A 39 25.15 -24.74 -7.37
C PHE A 39 26.46 -24.02 -7.71
N LEU A 40 26.79 -23.88 -9.00
CA LEU A 40 27.99 -23.20 -9.46
C LEU A 40 28.02 -21.72 -9.03
N GLY A 41 26.89 -21.00 -9.15
CA GLY A 41 26.77 -19.60 -8.75
C GLY A 41 27.01 -19.40 -7.26
N PHE A 42 26.40 -20.23 -6.41
CA PHE A 42 26.65 -20.18 -4.97
C PHE A 42 28.08 -20.59 -4.61
N TYR A 43 28.61 -21.64 -5.24
CA TYR A 43 29.98 -22.08 -5.02
C TYR A 43 30.99 -20.98 -5.38
N LEU A 44 30.86 -20.36 -6.56
CA LEU A 44 31.71 -19.22 -6.97
C LEU A 44 31.60 -18.06 -5.99
N THR A 45 30.38 -17.70 -5.58
CA THR A 45 30.15 -16.59 -4.63
C THR A 45 30.84 -16.86 -3.28
N ILE A 46 30.70 -18.07 -2.74
CA ILE A 46 31.33 -18.45 -1.47
C ILE A 46 32.85 -18.41 -1.61
N THR A 47 33.38 -19.05 -2.66
CA THR A 47 34.84 -19.12 -2.86
C THR A 47 35.50 -17.76 -3.04
N LEU A 48 34.87 -16.84 -3.77
CA LEU A 48 35.34 -15.46 -3.96
C LEU A 48 35.20 -14.63 -2.69
N ALA A 49 34.10 -14.80 -1.94
CA ALA A 49 33.87 -14.07 -0.70
C ALA A 49 34.84 -14.47 0.41
N THR A 50 35.19 -15.76 0.48
CA THR A 50 36.11 -16.32 1.48
C THR A 50 37.53 -16.47 0.96
N TYR A 51 37.94 -15.66 -0.01
CA TYR A 51 39.30 -15.67 -0.53
C TYR A 51 40.31 -15.22 0.53
N SER A 52 41.46 -15.90 0.60
CA SER A 52 42.56 -15.59 1.51
C SER A 52 43.91 -15.84 0.84
N ASN A 53 44.83 -14.89 0.95
CA ASN A 53 46.23 -15.02 0.50
C ASN A 53 47.06 -16.01 1.35
N GLN A 54 46.47 -16.63 2.37
CA GLN A 54 47.16 -17.61 3.23
C GLN A 54 46.88 -19.06 2.80
N ASP A 55 45.95 -19.24 1.87
CA ASP A 55 45.56 -20.56 1.38
C ASP A 55 46.43 -20.97 0.17
N PRO A 56 46.67 -22.29 -0.03
CA PRO A 56 47.41 -22.75 -1.20
C PRO A 56 46.63 -22.42 -2.47
N SER A 57 47.32 -21.79 -3.42
CA SER A 57 46.70 -21.07 -4.52
C SER A 57 47.46 -21.31 -5.84
N TRP A 58 46.92 -20.84 -6.96
CA TRP A 58 47.58 -20.93 -8.26
C TRP A 58 48.79 -20.00 -8.34
N SER A 59 48.66 -18.80 -7.77
CA SER A 59 49.67 -17.73 -7.80
C SER A 59 50.81 -17.93 -6.79
N HIS A 60 50.57 -18.68 -5.71
CA HIS A 60 51.56 -18.90 -4.66
C HIS A 60 51.31 -20.23 -3.92
N SER A 61 52.40 -20.85 -3.48
CA SER A 61 52.34 -22.06 -2.65
C SER A 61 52.68 -21.72 -1.20
N VAL A 62 51.82 -22.11 -0.26
CA VAL A 62 52.03 -21.94 1.18
C VAL A 62 52.41 -23.28 1.78
N SER A 63 53.57 -23.35 2.44
CA SER A 63 54.02 -24.55 3.15
C SER A 63 53.51 -24.52 4.60
N GLY A 64 52.94 -25.62 5.09
CA GLY A 64 52.51 -25.75 6.50
C GLY A 64 51.09 -25.25 6.81
N VAL A 65 50.15 -25.42 5.90
CA VAL A 65 48.74 -25.01 6.11
C VAL A 65 48.02 -26.06 6.97
N ASN A 66 47.69 -25.71 8.22
CA ASN A 66 46.94 -26.58 9.14
C ASN A 66 45.43 -26.61 8.86
N SER A 67 44.88 -25.56 8.24
CA SER A 67 43.48 -25.46 7.84
C SER A 67 43.30 -24.44 6.72
N ILE A 68 42.48 -24.76 5.72
CA ILE A 68 42.15 -23.88 4.60
C ILE A 68 41.05 -22.91 5.04
N HIS A 69 41.24 -21.62 4.82
CA HIS A 69 40.27 -20.59 5.20
C HIS A 69 39.12 -20.47 4.21
N ASN A 70 39.39 -20.75 2.93
CA ASN A 70 38.37 -20.74 1.89
C ASN A 70 37.30 -21.81 2.16
N ALA A 71 36.05 -21.37 2.26
CA ALA A 71 34.92 -22.26 2.55
C ALA A 71 34.62 -23.25 1.40
N GLY A 72 35.12 -23.00 0.18
CA GLY A 72 35.10 -23.97 -0.92
C GLY A 72 36.23 -25.00 -0.86
N GLY A 73 37.03 -25.03 0.22
CA GLY A 73 38.15 -25.93 0.39
C GLY A 73 39.28 -25.68 -0.61
N ILE A 74 40.07 -26.72 -0.89
CA ILE A 74 41.23 -26.65 -1.80
C ILE A 74 40.80 -26.18 -3.19
N ILE A 75 39.76 -26.79 -3.76
CA ILE A 75 39.30 -26.40 -5.11
C ILE A 75 38.86 -24.93 -5.12
N GLY A 76 38.20 -24.49 -4.05
CA GLY A 76 37.78 -23.10 -3.88
C GLY A 76 38.94 -22.10 -3.80
N SER A 77 40.02 -22.42 -3.06
CA SER A 77 41.18 -21.54 -2.96
C SER A 77 41.88 -21.35 -4.31
N TYR A 78 42.12 -22.44 -5.03
CA TYR A 78 42.69 -22.37 -6.38
C TYR A 78 41.79 -21.65 -7.39
N LEU A 79 40.48 -21.91 -7.34
CA LEU A 79 39.53 -21.29 -8.27
C LEU A 79 39.39 -19.78 -8.04
N SER A 80 39.21 -19.37 -6.79
CA SER A 80 39.07 -17.96 -6.43
C SER A 80 40.35 -17.17 -6.72
N ASP A 81 41.53 -17.71 -6.39
CA ASP A 81 42.81 -17.11 -6.73
C ASP A 81 42.97 -16.93 -8.24
N LEU A 82 42.70 -17.97 -9.04
CA LEU A 82 42.81 -17.90 -10.50
C LEU A 82 41.85 -16.86 -11.09
N LEU A 83 40.59 -16.82 -10.64
CA LEU A 83 39.60 -15.88 -11.14
C LEU A 83 39.94 -14.43 -10.76
N LEU A 84 40.36 -14.18 -9.52
CA LEU A 84 40.81 -12.88 -9.05
C LEU A 84 42.13 -12.46 -9.72
N TYR A 85 43.01 -13.40 -10.02
CA TYR A 85 44.25 -13.13 -10.75
C TYR A 85 43.97 -12.67 -12.18
N ILE A 86 43.05 -13.33 -12.90
CA ILE A 86 42.73 -12.99 -14.29
C ILE A 86 41.86 -11.73 -14.38
N PHE A 87 40.75 -11.69 -13.64
CA PHE A 87 39.71 -10.66 -13.79
C PHE A 87 39.68 -9.63 -12.65
N GLY A 88 40.32 -9.91 -11.52
CA GLY A 88 40.20 -9.05 -10.34
C GLY A 88 38.79 -9.02 -9.78
N LEU A 89 38.33 -7.85 -9.34
CA LEU A 89 36.97 -7.59 -8.85
C LEU A 89 35.89 -7.98 -9.87
N SER A 90 36.18 -7.84 -11.16
CA SER A 90 35.27 -8.25 -12.22
C SER A 90 34.97 -9.75 -12.26
N SER A 91 35.72 -10.60 -11.53
CA SER A 91 35.39 -12.02 -11.36
C SER A 91 33.99 -12.25 -10.78
N TRP A 92 33.46 -11.30 -10.00
CA TRP A 92 32.10 -11.37 -9.44
C TRP A 92 31.00 -11.36 -10.51
N TRP A 93 31.28 -10.83 -11.71
CA TRP A 93 30.37 -10.92 -12.85
C TRP A 93 30.12 -12.37 -13.27
N LEU A 94 31.06 -13.31 -13.03
CA LEU A 94 30.86 -14.74 -13.33
C LEU A 94 29.84 -15.38 -12.40
N SER A 95 29.82 -15.00 -11.11
CA SER A 95 28.77 -15.40 -10.18
C SER A 95 27.41 -14.87 -10.64
N PHE A 96 27.36 -13.59 -11.04
CA PHE A 96 26.14 -12.99 -11.61
C PHE A 96 25.69 -13.71 -12.89
N LEU A 97 26.62 -14.08 -13.78
CA LEU A 97 26.34 -14.83 -14.99
C LEU A 97 25.66 -16.16 -14.70
N CYS A 98 26.11 -16.90 -13.68
CA CYS A 98 25.50 -18.19 -13.32
C CYS A 98 24.02 -18.04 -12.95
N PHE A 99 23.69 -17.06 -12.11
CA PHE A 99 22.30 -16.81 -11.72
C PHE A 99 21.48 -16.21 -12.87
N PHE A 100 22.04 -15.27 -13.62
CA PHE A 100 21.34 -14.62 -14.73
C PHE A 100 21.10 -15.57 -15.92
N SER A 101 22.00 -16.52 -16.15
CA SER A 101 21.84 -17.54 -17.18
C SER A 101 20.58 -18.39 -16.98
N ILE A 102 20.12 -18.57 -15.74
CA ILE A 102 18.85 -19.27 -15.46
C ILE A 102 17.69 -18.52 -16.11
N TRP A 103 17.63 -17.19 -15.93
CA TRP A 103 16.60 -16.35 -16.55
C TRP A 103 16.72 -16.32 -18.07
N LEU A 104 17.95 -16.31 -18.60
CA LEU A 104 18.21 -16.28 -20.03
C LEU A 104 17.79 -17.59 -20.74
N LEU A 105 17.95 -18.75 -20.09
CA LEU A 105 17.62 -20.08 -20.64
C LEU A 105 16.22 -20.60 -20.31
N TYR A 106 15.51 -20.01 -19.34
CA TYR A 106 14.16 -20.41 -18.96
C TYR A 106 13.06 -20.29 -20.06
N PRO A 107 13.08 -19.34 -21.00
CA PRO A 107 11.97 -19.11 -21.95
C PRO A 107 11.69 -20.22 -23.01
N GLN A 108 12.34 -21.39 -22.94
CA GLN A 108 12.38 -22.35 -24.05
C GLN A 108 11.21 -23.35 -24.07
N TYR A 109 10.06 -22.96 -24.60
CA TYR A 109 9.14 -23.95 -25.18
C TYR A 109 8.51 -23.57 -26.52
N ASN A 110 8.42 -22.29 -26.91
CA ASN A 110 7.46 -21.94 -27.97
C ASN A 110 7.98 -21.24 -29.24
N ASN A 111 9.25 -20.84 -29.37
CA ASN A 111 9.70 -20.05 -30.53
C ASN A 111 11.04 -20.51 -31.13
N ASP A 112 11.18 -20.27 -32.43
CA ASP A 112 12.28 -20.65 -33.33
C ASP A 112 13.66 -20.79 -32.69
N PHE A 113 14.15 -22.03 -32.60
CA PHE A 113 15.47 -22.39 -32.06
C PHE A 113 16.66 -21.64 -32.70
N LYS A 114 16.54 -21.21 -33.97
CA LYS A 114 17.63 -20.49 -34.66
C LYS A 114 17.79 -19.05 -34.18
N GLY A 115 16.69 -18.30 -34.03
CA GLY A 115 16.75 -16.90 -33.56
C GLY A 115 17.24 -16.81 -32.11
N TYR A 116 16.85 -17.79 -31.30
CA TYR A 116 17.24 -17.85 -29.90
C TYR A 116 18.74 -18.15 -29.70
N ARG A 117 19.36 -19.02 -30.51
CA ARG A 117 20.81 -19.26 -30.44
C ARG A 117 21.62 -18.02 -30.79
N SER A 118 21.22 -17.29 -31.82
CA SER A 118 21.87 -16.02 -32.18
C SER A 118 21.74 -15.00 -31.04
N PHE A 119 20.57 -14.92 -30.41
CA PHE A 119 20.35 -14.07 -29.24
C PHE A 119 21.30 -14.44 -28.09
N LEU A 120 21.42 -15.72 -27.73
CA LEU A 120 22.38 -16.16 -26.71
C LEU A 120 23.82 -15.77 -27.03
N LEU A 121 24.26 -15.93 -28.29
CA LEU A 121 25.61 -15.53 -28.71
C LEU A 121 25.85 -14.03 -28.50
N PHE A 122 24.86 -13.19 -28.83
CA PHE A 122 24.94 -11.75 -28.56
C PHE A 122 25.04 -11.45 -27.06
N ASN A 123 24.28 -12.15 -26.21
CA ASN A 123 24.33 -11.94 -24.76
C ASN A 123 25.68 -12.37 -24.16
N TYR A 124 26.22 -13.52 -24.56
CA TYR A 124 27.55 -13.95 -24.11
C TYR A 124 28.67 -13.06 -24.64
N PHE A 125 28.56 -12.55 -25.86
CA PHE A 125 29.47 -11.54 -26.39
C PHE A 125 29.40 -10.23 -25.59
N GLY A 126 28.17 -9.78 -25.27
CA GLY A 126 27.94 -8.65 -24.38
C GLY A 126 28.56 -8.84 -23.00
N PHE A 127 28.43 -10.05 -22.43
CA PHE A 127 29.07 -10.41 -21.16
C PHE A 127 30.61 -10.36 -21.25
N PHE A 128 31.20 -10.88 -22.33
CA PHE A 128 32.64 -10.82 -22.53
C PHE A 128 33.16 -9.38 -22.65
N LEU A 129 32.42 -8.53 -23.38
CA LEU A 129 32.70 -7.10 -23.46
C LEU A 129 32.58 -6.43 -22.08
N LEU A 130 31.55 -6.78 -21.31
CA LEU A 130 31.31 -6.27 -19.96
C LEU A 130 32.44 -6.63 -19.00
N ILE A 131 32.78 -7.92 -18.87
CA ILE A 131 33.83 -8.38 -17.94
C ILE A 131 35.20 -7.82 -18.33
N SER A 132 35.52 -7.72 -19.63
CA SER A 132 36.80 -7.17 -20.09
C SER A 132 36.89 -5.66 -19.83
N SER A 133 35.80 -4.92 -20.09
CA SER A 133 35.77 -3.46 -19.88
C SER A 133 35.74 -3.10 -18.40
N SER A 134 34.99 -3.86 -17.58
CA SER A 134 34.96 -3.71 -16.12
C SER A 134 36.34 -3.98 -15.53
N SER A 135 37.00 -5.07 -15.96
CA SER A 135 38.33 -5.46 -15.49
C SER A 135 39.37 -4.40 -15.85
N ALA A 136 39.32 -3.84 -17.06
CA ALA A 136 40.19 -2.73 -17.47
C ALA A 136 39.95 -1.45 -16.66
N PHE A 137 38.68 -1.09 -16.45
CA PHE A 137 38.30 0.09 -15.67
C PHE A 137 38.79 -0.01 -14.21
N GLU A 138 38.62 -1.18 -13.60
CA GLU A 138 39.11 -1.49 -12.25
C GLU A 138 40.64 -1.47 -12.14
N ALA A 139 41.37 -1.75 -13.21
CA ALA A 139 42.84 -1.74 -13.19
C ALA A 139 43.42 -0.32 -13.28
N GLY A 140 42.75 0.60 -13.97
CA GLY A 140 43.34 1.89 -14.36
C GLY A 140 42.67 3.14 -13.82
N HIS A 141 41.37 3.08 -13.51
CA HIS A 141 40.53 4.26 -13.24
C HIS A 141 39.76 4.20 -11.92
N LEU A 142 39.62 3.00 -11.34
CA LEU A 142 38.99 2.82 -10.05
C LEU A 142 39.93 3.27 -8.91
N ILE A 143 39.34 3.79 -7.83
CA ILE A 143 40.07 4.18 -6.63
C ILE A 143 40.58 2.92 -5.93
N ASP A 144 41.83 2.95 -5.46
CA ASP A 144 42.43 1.80 -4.80
C ASP A 144 41.62 1.34 -3.59
N LEU A 145 41.06 0.12 -3.69
CA LEU A 145 40.31 -0.48 -2.60
C LEU A 145 41.25 -1.14 -1.59
N PRO A 146 40.94 -1.07 -0.27
CA PRO A 146 41.73 -1.73 0.79
C PRO A 146 41.53 -3.27 0.82
N ALA A 147 41.24 -3.88 -0.31
CA ALA A 147 41.04 -5.31 -0.46
C ALA A 147 42.33 -5.98 -0.95
N GLN A 148 42.55 -7.22 -0.50
CA GLN A 148 43.72 -8.01 -0.89
C GLN A 148 43.43 -8.75 -2.19
N PHE A 149 44.27 -8.52 -3.21
CA PHE A 149 44.17 -9.19 -4.51
C PHE A 149 45.48 -9.91 -4.84
N PRO A 150 45.44 -11.02 -5.61
CA PRO A 150 46.65 -11.71 -6.05
C PRO A 150 47.61 -10.81 -6.87
N LEU A 151 47.07 -9.92 -7.71
CA LEU A 151 47.86 -9.10 -8.64
C LEU A 151 47.45 -7.63 -8.68
N SER A 152 46.16 -7.35 -8.86
CA SER A 152 45.57 -6.01 -8.90
C SER A 152 44.04 -6.08 -8.87
N GLN A 153 43.40 -4.95 -8.56
CA GLN A 153 41.95 -4.82 -8.52
C GLN A 153 41.25 -5.20 -9.82
N GLY A 154 41.85 -4.90 -10.99
CA GLY A 154 41.33 -5.35 -12.29
C GLY A 154 41.96 -6.64 -12.85
N GLY A 155 42.80 -7.34 -12.08
CA GLY A 155 43.49 -8.55 -12.55
C GLY A 155 44.47 -8.33 -13.70
N LEU A 156 44.94 -9.43 -14.29
CA LEU A 156 45.88 -9.44 -15.41
C LEU A 156 45.25 -8.89 -16.69
N LEU A 157 44.03 -9.33 -16.99
CA LEU A 157 43.33 -8.95 -18.21
C LEU A 157 43.07 -7.43 -18.23
N GLY A 158 42.62 -6.89 -17.11
CA GLY A 158 42.37 -5.48 -16.95
C GLY A 158 43.61 -4.64 -17.17
N LYS A 159 44.73 -4.99 -16.53
CA LYS A 159 46.02 -4.30 -16.70
C LYS A 159 46.46 -4.23 -18.17
N LEU A 160 46.31 -5.33 -18.91
CA LEU A 160 46.69 -5.38 -20.33
C LEU A 160 45.83 -4.46 -21.19
N PHE A 161 44.50 -4.55 -21.05
CA PHE A 161 43.57 -3.74 -21.84
C PHE A 161 43.67 -2.25 -21.50
N ASP A 162 43.71 -1.92 -20.21
CA ASP A 162 43.79 -0.54 -19.78
C ASP A 162 45.14 0.10 -20.17
N HIS A 163 46.27 -0.62 -20.08
CA HIS A 163 47.54 -0.11 -20.59
C HIS A 163 47.47 0.20 -22.11
N ALA A 164 46.92 -0.72 -22.90
CA ALA A 164 46.75 -0.52 -24.34
C ALA A 164 45.80 0.65 -24.67
N LEU A 165 44.69 0.79 -23.95
CA LEU A 165 43.73 1.86 -24.14
C LEU A 165 44.30 3.22 -23.71
N ARG A 166 45.02 3.29 -22.59
CA ARG A 166 45.68 4.52 -22.14
C ARG A 166 46.79 4.95 -23.11
N ALA A 167 47.53 4.01 -23.67
CA ALA A 167 48.51 4.29 -24.72
C ALA A 167 47.88 4.85 -26.00
N SER A 168 46.66 4.42 -26.34
CA SER A 168 45.98 4.81 -27.59
C SER A 168 45.11 6.07 -27.47
N LEU A 169 44.33 6.20 -26.38
CA LEU A 169 43.28 7.22 -26.18
C LEU A 169 43.60 8.20 -25.05
N GLY A 170 44.68 7.98 -24.29
CA GLY A 170 44.98 8.71 -23.06
C GLY A 170 44.08 8.32 -21.89
N TYR A 171 44.33 8.93 -20.72
CA TYR A 171 43.62 8.58 -19.48
C TYR A 171 42.11 8.88 -19.53
N ILE A 172 41.73 10.07 -20.01
CA ILE A 172 40.33 10.49 -20.07
C ILE A 172 39.58 9.74 -21.18
N GLY A 173 40.20 9.58 -22.35
CA GLY A 173 39.59 8.87 -23.48
C GLY A 173 39.34 7.40 -23.19
N SER A 174 40.30 6.72 -22.55
CA SER A 174 40.11 5.34 -22.08
C SER A 174 38.99 5.22 -21.04
N CYS A 175 38.87 6.17 -20.10
CA CYS A 175 37.79 6.17 -19.12
C CYS A 175 36.41 6.23 -19.78
N ILE A 176 36.19 7.19 -20.68
CA ILE A 176 34.91 7.36 -21.40
C ILE A 176 34.62 6.12 -22.26
N PHE A 177 35.63 5.59 -22.96
CA PHE A 177 35.50 4.40 -23.78
C PHE A 177 35.09 3.18 -22.95
N LEU A 178 35.71 2.97 -21.79
CA LEU A 178 35.44 1.84 -20.91
C LEU A 178 34.05 1.94 -20.28
N ILE A 179 33.64 3.11 -19.78
CA ILE A 179 32.28 3.32 -19.25
C ILE A 179 31.23 3.06 -20.32
N THR A 180 31.46 3.54 -21.54
CA THR A 180 30.56 3.31 -22.68
C THR A 180 30.52 1.83 -23.05
N SER A 181 31.67 1.15 -23.07
CA SER A 181 31.75 -0.29 -23.38
C SER A 181 31.09 -1.15 -22.30
N ILE A 182 31.20 -0.78 -21.03
CA ILE A 182 30.45 -1.39 -19.91
C ILE A 182 28.95 -1.21 -20.14
N ALA A 183 28.50 0.00 -20.50
CA ALA A 183 27.08 0.27 -20.72
C ALA A 183 26.50 -0.52 -21.91
N ILE A 184 27.26 -0.64 -23.00
CA ILE A 184 26.91 -1.45 -24.17
C ILE A 184 26.92 -2.93 -23.82
N GLY A 185 27.99 -3.41 -23.16
CA GLY A 185 28.15 -4.80 -22.74
C GLY A 185 27.01 -5.25 -21.81
N PHE A 186 26.64 -4.41 -20.85
CA PHE A 186 25.50 -4.66 -19.95
C PHE A 186 24.17 -4.75 -20.72
N SER A 187 23.94 -3.85 -21.68
CA SER A 187 22.70 -3.85 -22.49
C SER A 187 22.62 -5.10 -23.38
N LEU A 188 23.71 -5.50 -24.03
CA LEU A 188 23.77 -6.72 -24.83
C LEU A 188 23.60 -7.97 -23.96
N PHE A 189 24.24 -8.01 -22.78
CA PHE A 189 24.18 -9.14 -21.87
C PHE A 189 22.78 -9.36 -21.29
N THR A 190 22.13 -8.28 -20.83
CA THR A 190 20.81 -8.36 -20.19
C THR A 190 19.66 -8.34 -21.19
N GLY A 191 19.87 -7.82 -22.40
CA GLY A 191 18.83 -7.50 -23.36
C GLY A 191 17.98 -6.28 -22.95
N TRP A 192 18.38 -5.55 -21.90
CA TRP A 192 17.66 -4.38 -21.42
C TRP A 192 18.17 -3.12 -22.12
N SER A 193 17.24 -2.29 -22.56
CA SER A 193 17.55 -0.96 -23.08
C SER A 193 17.69 0.03 -21.92
N TRP A 194 18.68 0.91 -21.98
CA TRP A 194 18.85 2.02 -21.04
C TRP A 194 17.60 2.91 -20.94
N LEU A 195 16.83 3.01 -22.02
CA LEU A 195 15.56 3.73 -22.03
C LEU A 195 14.52 3.05 -21.13
N LYS A 196 14.39 1.72 -21.21
CA LYS A 196 13.49 0.95 -20.33
C LYS A 196 13.90 1.06 -18.85
N ILE A 197 15.21 1.03 -18.58
CA ILE A 197 15.75 1.20 -17.23
C ILE A 197 15.40 2.59 -16.71
N SER A 198 15.57 3.63 -17.54
CA SER A 198 15.24 5.01 -17.19
C SER A 198 13.74 5.20 -16.95
N GLU A 199 12.88 4.61 -17.78
CA GLU A 199 11.42 4.67 -17.59
C GLU A 199 11.00 3.99 -16.29
N HIS A 200 11.52 2.79 -16.02
CA HIS A 200 11.18 2.05 -14.79
C HIS A 200 11.66 2.78 -13.54
N PHE A 201 12.88 3.33 -13.59
CA PHE A 201 13.42 4.16 -12.52
C PHE A 201 12.61 5.44 -12.32
N GLY A 202 12.17 6.09 -13.41
CA GLY A 202 11.27 7.23 -13.39
C GLY A 202 9.93 6.91 -12.74
N HIS A 203 9.29 5.80 -13.11
CA HIS A 203 8.05 5.36 -12.47
C HIS A 203 8.24 5.04 -10.99
N PHE A 204 9.34 4.37 -10.62
CA PHE A 204 9.65 4.06 -9.22
C PHE A 204 9.84 5.31 -8.38
N THR A 205 10.66 6.26 -8.83
CA THR A 205 10.92 7.52 -8.12
C THR A 205 9.64 8.37 -8.01
N PHE A 206 8.85 8.44 -9.08
CA PHE A 206 7.57 9.13 -9.07
C PHE A 206 6.56 8.49 -8.10
N ALA A 207 6.44 7.16 -8.12
CA ALA A 207 5.57 6.42 -7.19
C ALA A 207 6.01 6.59 -5.73
N LEU A 208 7.32 6.58 -5.47
CA LEU A 208 7.88 6.82 -4.14
C LEU A 208 7.53 8.24 -3.65
N PHE A 209 7.75 9.24 -4.50
CA PHE A 209 7.42 10.63 -4.21
C PHE A 209 5.93 10.80 -3.92
N GLN A 210 5.05 10.26 -4.77
CA GLN A 210 3.61 10.27 -4.54
C GLN A 210 3.23 9.60 -3.22
N ARG A 211 3.83 8.44 -2.90
CA ARG A 211 3.56 7.73 -1.66
C ARG A 211 3.95 8.55 -0.42
N VAL A 212 5.07 9.24 -0.47
CA VAL A 212 5.51 10.15 0.60
C VAL A 212 4.56 11.34 0.71
N GLN A 213 4.16 11.94 -0.41
CA GLN A 213 3.19 13.04 -0.41
C GLN A 213 1.83 12.63 0.16
N PHE A 214 1.29 11.48 -0.25
CA PHE A 214 0.03 10.96 0.30
C PHE A 214 0.15 10.65 1.78
N ARG A 215 1.24 10.01 2.22
CA ARG A 215 1.54 9.77 3.64
C ARG A 215 1.56 11.07 4.46
N TYR A 216 2.16 12.12 3.91
CA TYR A 216 2.24 13.42 4.55
C TYR A 216 0.86 14.09 4.64
N ARG A 217 0.08 14.08 3.55
CA ARG A 217 -1.29 14.61 3.53
C ARG A 217 -2.21 13.86 4.50
N ASP A 218 -2.19 12.53 4.48
CA ASP A 218 -2.96 11.69 5.41
C ASP A 218 -2.61 11.99 6.88
N TRP A 219 -1.34 12.26 7.17
CA TRP A 219 -0.90 12.64 8.51
C TRP A 219 -1.44 14.02 8.91
N GLN A 220 -1.40 15.01 8.01
CA GLN A 220 -1.99 16.32 8.23
C GLN A 220 -3.50 16.22 8.46
N ASP A 221 -4.21 15.45 7.63
CA ASP A 221 -5.66 15.26 7.74
C ASP A 221 -6.06 14.59 9.05
N ARG A 222 -5.30 13.58 9.50
CA ARG A 222 -5.52 12.97 10.83
C ARG A 222 -5.30 13.96 11.97
N LYS A 223 -4.33 14.87 11.84
CA LYS A 223 -4.08 15.91 12.85
C LYS A 223 -5.24 16.92 12.87
N HIS A 224 -5.71 17.38 11.72
CA HIS A 224 -6.86 18.27 11.60
C HIS A 224 -8.16 17.61 12.09
N GLY A 225 -8.38 16.33 11.76
CA GLY A 225 -9.54 15.57 12.22
C GLY A 225 -9.65 15.51 13.75
N ARG A 226 -8.53 15.30 14.46
CA ARG A 226 -8.51 15.33 15.93
C ARG A 226 -8.83 16.71 16.52
N ILE A 227 -8.43 17.78 15.84
CA ILE A 227 -8.73 19.15 16.27
C ILE A 227 -10.24 19.42 16.13
N ILE A 228 -10.82 19.04 14.98
CA ILE A 228 -12.26 19.19 14.71
C ILE A 228 -13.10 18.34 15.68
N GLU A 229 -12.67 17.12 15.97
CA GLU A 229 -13.35 16.24 16.93
C GLU A 229 -13.39 16.85 18.34
N LYS A 230 -12.28 17.43 18.81
CA LYS A 230 -12.24 18.15 20.10
C LYS A 230 -13.18 19.34 20.12
N GLN A 231 -13.14 20.18 19.07
CA GLN A 231 -14.04 21.33 18.95
C GLN A 231 -15.51 20.91 18.97
N ARG A 232 -15.84 19.79 18.31
CA ARG A 232 -17.20 19.23 18.31
C ARG A 232 -17.61 18.76 19.71
N LEU A 233 -16.72 18.08 20.43
CA LEU A 233 -16.98 17.63 21.81
C LEU A 233 -17.16 18.82 22.75
N GLU A 234 -16.32 19.85 22.66
CA GLU A 234 -16.44 21.08 23.44
C GLU A 234 -17.77 21.79 23.17
N LEU A 235 -18.20 21.85 21.89
CA LEU A 235 -19.50 22.41 21.52
C LEU A 235 -20.65 21.60 22.14
N LEU A 236 -20.63 20.27 22.00
CA LEU A 236 -21.63 19.38 22.60
C LEU A 236 -21.68 19.49 24.14
N GLU A 237 -20.52 19.57 24.80
CA GLU A 237 -20.45 19.79 26.25
C GLU A 237 -21.04 21.14 26.64
N SER A 238 -20.77 22.20 25.86
CA SER A 238 -21.34 23.52 26.09
C SER A 238 -22.87 23.53 25.93
N GLU A 239 -23.40 22.84 24.92
CA GLU A 239 -24.83 22.66 24.70
C GLU A 239 -25.47 21.85 25.82
N ARG A 240 -24.81 20.77 26.28
CA ARG A 240 -25.29 19.95 27.40
C ARG A 240 -25.33 20.74 28.70
N LYS A 241 -24.30 21.55 28.99
CA LYS A 241 -24.31 22.47 30.14
C LYS A 241 -25.43 23.52 30.03
N LYS A 242 -25.68 24.03 28.82
CA LYS A 242 -26.82 24.94 28.56
C LYS A 242 -28.16 24.24 28.77
N SER A 243 -28.30 22.95 28.49
CA SER A 243 -29.54 22.21 28.73
C SER A 243 -29.73 21.80 30.20
N GLU A 244 -28.65 21.43 30.90
CA GLU A 244 -28.68 21.07 32.33
C GLU A 244 -28.97 22.28 33.24
N ASN A 245 -28.48 23.48 32.90
CA ASN A 245 -28.71 24.70 33.69
C ASN A 245 -30.07 25.39 33.44
N ARG A 246 -31.03 24.73 32.75
CA ARG A 246 -32.35 25.34 32.49
C ARG A 246 -33.25 25.21 33.72
N SER A 247 -33.80 26.34 34.17
CA SER A 247 -34.79 26.38 35.26
C SER A 247 -36.04 25.58 34.87
N PRO A 248 -36.64 24.81 35.80
CA PRO A 248 -37.89 24.10 35.55
C PRO A 248 -39.01 25.08 35.15
N VAL A 249 -39.87 24.65 34.23
CA VAL A 249 -41.02 25.45 33.78
C VAL A 249 -42.03 25.55 34.91
N ASN A 250 -42.52 26.76 35.21
CA ASN A 250 -43.54 26.96 36.21
C ASN A 250 -44.91 26.58 35.63
N ILE A 251 -45.47 25.47 36.09
CA ILE A 251 -46.78 24.97 35.64
C ILE A 251 -47.81 25.40 36.67
N GLU A 252 -48.60 26.41 36.32
CA GLU A 252 -49.73 26.84 37.15
C GLU A 252 -50.87 25.84 36.95
N THR A 253 -51.05 24.92 37.91
CA THR A 253 -52.22 24.03 37.91
C THR A 253 -53.47 24.86 38.19
N PRO A 254 -54.47 24.90 37.28
CA PRO A 254 -55.71 25.58 37.58
C PRO A 254 -56.48 24.74 38.62
N GLU A 255 -56.51 25.18 39.87
CA GLU A 255 -57.47 24.69 40.86
C GLU A 255 -58.86 25.20 40.45
N VAL A 256 -59.56 24.45 39.60
CA VAL A 256 -60.92 24.81 39.21
C VAL A 256 -61.89 24.34 40.29
N GLU A 257 -62.03 25.13 41.36
CA GLU A 257 -63.15 24.99 42.28
C GLU A 257 -64.45 25.47 41.59
N PHE A 258 -65.16 24.56 40.93
CA PHE A 258 -66.49 24.85 40.40
C PHE A 258 -67.49 25.04 41.55
N LYS A 259 -67.66 26.27 42.05
CA LYS A 259 -68.75 26.61 42.99
C LYS A 259 -70.09 26.41 42.27
N LYS A 260 -70.78 25.31 42.59
CA LYS A 260 -72.13 25.04 42.08
C LYS A 260 -73.06 26.18 42.51
N SER A 261 -73.74 26.82 41.56
CA SER A 261 -74.64 27.92 41.85
C SER A 261 -75.81 27.48 42.73
N GLU A 262 -76.21 28.32 43.69
CA GLU A 262 -77.32 28.04 44.61
C GLU A 262 -78.64 27.75 43.88
N ARG A 263 -78.80 28.34 42.68
CA ARG A 263 -79.97 28.17 41.82
C ARG A 263 -80.09 26.74 41.27
N VAL A 264 -78.98 26.13 40.84
CA VAL A 264 -78.95 24.73 40.37
C VAL A 264 -79.33 23.76 41.50
N GLN A 265 -79.00 24.09 42.74
CA GLN A 265 -79.37 23.27 43.90
C GLN A 265 -80.85 23.43 44.25
N LYS A 266 -81.38 24.66 44.24
CA LYS A 266 -82.80 24.96 44.51
C LYS A 266 -83.74 24.37 43.45
N GLU A 267 -83.40 24.46 42.17
CA GLU A 267 -84.25 23.97 41.06
C GLU A 267 -84.26 22.45 40.90
N LYS A 268 -83.31 21.71 41.51
CA LYS A 268 -83.38 20.24 41.58
C LYS A 268 -84.51 19.74 42.49
N GLN A 269 -84.96 20.55 43.44
CA GLN A 269 -86.04 20.20 44.36
C GLN A 269 -87.33 20.89 43.92
N ILE A 270 -88.19 20.18 43.20
CA ILE A 270 -89.47 20.72 42.75
C ILE A 270 -90.47 20.65 43.93
N PRO A 271 -91.08 21.76 44.40
CA PRO A 271 -92.13 21.71 45.41
C PRO A 271 -93.42 21.11 44.82
N LEU A 272 -94.04 20.16 45.52
CA LEU A 272 -95.14 19.34 44.98
C LEU A 272 -96.48 20.09 44.77
N PHE A 273 -96.67 21.30 45.33
CA PHE A 273 -97.98 21.97 45.37
C PHE A 273 -97.96 23.51 45.26
N ASN A 274 -97.09 24.10 44.41
CA ASN A 274 -97.21 25.53 44.09
C ASN A 274 -96.81 25.81 42.63
N PHE A 275 -97.80 26.06 41.77
CA PHE A 275 -97.59 26.59 40.42
C PHE A 275 -97.86 28.09 40.44
N SER A 276 -96.86 28.85 40.89
CA SER A 276 -96.83 30.29 40.69
C SER A 276 -96.24 30.60 39.31
N ASP A 277 -97.04 31.24 38.45
CA ASP A 277 -96.68 31.74 37.11
C ASP A 277 -95.61 32.83 37.17
N ASN A 278 -94.34 32.46 37.39
CA ASN A 278 -93.21 33.35 37.22
C ASN A 278 -92.16 32.71 36.30
N LEU A 279 -92.09 33.25 35.08
CA LEU A 279 -91.51 32.66 33.88
C LEU A 279 -89.98 32.78 33.83
N LEU A 280 -89.28 31.76 34.33
CA LEU A 280 -87.90 31.48 33.95
C LEU A 280 -87.80 30.01 33.54
N PRO A 281 -87.26 29.68 32.35
CA PRO A 281 -87.07 28.29 31.95
C PRO A 281 -86.11 27.59 32.93
N PRO A 282 -86.44 26.38 33.39
CA PRO A 282 -85.66 25.70 34.41
C PRO A 282 -84.35 25.12 33.84
N LEU A 283 -83.29 25.13 34.64
CA LEU A 283 -81.93 24.74 34.20
C LEU A 283 -81.79 23.26 33.82
N HIS A 284 -82.75 22.41 34.16
CA HIS A 284 -82.75 20.99 33.76
C HIS A 284 -83.08 20.78 32.27
N LEU A 285 -83.56 21.81 31.56
CA LEU A 285 -83.69 21.79 30.11
C LEU A 285 -82.33 21.83 29.39
N LEU A 286 -81.27 22.18 30.12
CA LEU A 286 -79.91 22.14 29.63
C LEU A 286 -79.30 20.77 29.89
N ASP A 287 -78.65 20.22 28.87
CA ASP A 287 -77.88 18.99 28.99
C ASP A 287 -76.70 19.20 29.95
N GLN A 288 -76.46 18.22 30.82
CA GLN A 288 -75.27 18.24 31.67
C GLN A 288 -74.02 17.99 30.82
N PRO A 289 -72.89 18.66 31.10
CA PRO A 289 -71.66 18.42 30.38
C PRO A 289 -71.25 16.95 30.55
N SER A 290 -71.15 16.21 29.44
CA SER A 290 -70.92 14.77 29.41
C SER A 290 -69.47 14.37 29.72
N HIS A 291 -68.52 15.30 29.61
CA HIS A 291 -67.10 15.06 29.85
C HIS A 291 -66.48 16.19 30.67
N GLN A 292 -65.91 15.83 31.82
CA GLN A 292 -64.90 16.67 32.46
C GLN A 292 -63.65 16.51 31.61
N VAL A 293 -63.23 17.57 30.92
CA VAL A 293 -61.96 17.57 30.21
C VAL A 293 -60.87 17.48 31.27
N GLU A 294 -60.24 16.32 31.39
CA GLU A 294 -59.09 16.17 32.27
C GLU A 294 -57.97 17.09 31.78
N PRO A 295 -57.39 17.92 32.67
CA PRO A 295 -56.23 18.71 32.30
C PRO A 295 -55.10 17.78 31.87
N GLN A 296 -54.32 18.20 30.87
CA GLN A 296 -53.15 17.45 30.41
C GLN A 296 -52.18 17.22 31.58
N SER A 297 -51.50 16.06 31.58
CA SER A 297 -50.51 15.77 32.62
C SER A 297 -49.37 16.80 32.59
N PRO A 298 -48.79 17.16 33.74
CA PRO A 298 -47.71 18.15 33.80
C PRO A 298 -46.50 17.75 32.97
N GLU A 299 -46.21 16.45 32.89
CA GLU A 299 -45.14 15.90 32.04
C GLU A 299 -45.39 16.16 30.55
N THR A 300 -46.65 16.09 30.10
CA THR A 300 -47.02 16.37 28.71
C THR A 300 -46.87 17.86 28.40
N ILE A 301 -47.27 18.74 29.33
CA ILE A 301 -47.13 20.19 29.19
C ILE A 301 -45.64 20.58 29.14
N GLU A 302 -44.81 19.98 30.00
CA GLU A 302 -43.37 20.20 29.99
C GLU A 302 -42.72 19.68 28.70
N PHE A 303 -43.12 18.51 28.22
CA PHE A 303 -42.65 17.97 26.95
C PHE A 303 -43.00 18.88 25.77
N ILE A 304 -44.24 19.34 25.70
CA ILE A 304 -44.71 20.26 24.65
C ILE A 304 -43.97 21.60 24.76
N SER A 305 -43.75 22.12 25.97
CA SER A 305 -42.94 23.32 26.21
C SER A 305 -41.54 23.20 25.60
N ARG A 306 -40.85 22.08 25.87
CA ARG A 306 -39.52 21.80 25.29
C ARG A 306 -39.55 21.65 23.77
N LEU A 307 -40.62 21.05 23.24
CA LEU A 307 -40.81 20.89 21.80
C LEU A 307 -40.97 22.25 21.11
N ILE A 308 -41.75 23.16 21.70
CA ILE A 308 -41.96 24.52 21.19
C ILE A 308 -40.63 25.29 21.13
N GLU A 309 -39.84 25.29 22.21
CA GLU A 309 -38.51 25.94 22.21
C GLU A 309 -37.60 25.38 21.12
N LYS A 310 -37.54 24.06 20.98
CA LYS A 310 -36.73 23.39 19.96
C LYS A 310 -37.20 23.76 18.54
N LYS A 311 -38.52 23.84 18.32
CA LYS A 311 -39.07 24.21 17.02
C LYS A 311 -38.83 25.67 16.69
N LEU A 312 -38.91 26.58 17.65
CA LEU A 312 -38.55 27.99 17.46
C LEU A 312 -37.05 28.14 17.14
N MET A 313 -36.19 27.38 17.81
CA MET A 313 -34.76 27.32 17.49
C MET A 313 -34.48 26.84 16.06
N ASP A 314 -35.23 25.84 15.55
CA ASP A 314 -35.09 25.38 14.15
C ASP A 314 -35.33 26.52 13.14
N PHE A 315 -36.10 27.56 13.51
CA PHE A 315 -36.36 28.78 12.72
C PHE A 315 -35.42 29.95 13.05
N GLY A 316 -34.40 29.75 13.90
CA GLY A 316 -33.47 30.79 14.32
C GLY A 316 -34.04 31.75 15.38
N ILE A 317 -35.18 31.42 16.00
CA ILE A 317 -35.81 32.19 17.06
C ILE A 317 -35.43 31.57 18.41
N GLU A 318 -34.52 32.21 19.15
CA GLU A 318 -34.21 31.82 20.52
C GLU A 318 -35.30 32.33 21.45
N ALA A 319 -36.08 31.44 22.06
CA ALA A 319 -37.14 31.79 23.00
C ALA A 319 -37.22 30.75 24.13
N LYS A 320 -37.61 31.22 25.33
CA LYS A 320 -37.75 30.38 26.53
C LYS A 320 -39.19 30.43 27.03
N VAL A 321 -39.81 29.27 27.27
CA VAL A 321 -41.16 29.20 27.82
C VAL A 321 -41.10 29.48 29.33
N ILE A 322 -41.84 30.51 29.78
CA ILE A 322 -41.86 30.94 31.18
C ILE A 322 -42.99 30.22 31.93
N SER A 323 -44.19 30.21 31.33
CA SER A 323 -45.41 29.71 31.96
C SER A 323 -46.24 28.91 30.96
N ALA A 324 -46.98 27.93 31.47
CA ALA A 324 -47.97 27.18 30.71
C ALA A 324 -49.29 27.13 31.49
N GLN A 325 -50.37 27.58 30.85
CA GLN A 325 -51.69 27.69 31.44
C GLN A 325 -52.68 26.82 30.65
N PRO A 326 -52.98 25.61 31.14
CA PRO A 326 -53.92 24.71 30.46
C PRO A 326 -55.35 25.23 30.61
N GLY A 327 -56.00 25.50 29.48
CA GLY A 327 -57.42 25.81 29.41
C GLY A 327 -58.27 24.60 28.98
N PRO A 328 -59.61 24.75 28.96
CA PRO A 328 -60.52 23.65 28.60
C PRO A 328 -60.37 23.15 27.16
N VAL A 329 -59.89 23.98 26.25
CA VAL A 329 -59.74 23.65 24.81
C VAL A 329 -58.31 23.88 24.32
N ILE A 330 -57.64 24.91 24.83
CA ILE A 330 -56.29 25.31 24.42
C ILE A 330 -55.40 25.51 25.65
N THR A 331 -54.11 25.22 25.50
CA THR A 331 -53.09 25.56 26.50
C THR A 331 -52.35 26.80 26.01
N ARG A 332 -52.35 27.85 26.83
CA ARG A 332 -51.57 29.06 26.55
C ARG A 332 -50.15 28.85 27.06
N TYR A 333 -49.17 28.98 26.17
CA TYR A 333 -47.75 28.98 26.51
C TYR A 333 -47.21 30.41 26.37
N GLU A 334 -46.72 30.98 27.46
CA GLU A 334 -46.08 32.29 27.44
C GLU A 334 -44.58 32.08 27.34
N PHE A 335 -43.95 32.69 26.35
CA PHE A 335 -42.52 32.60 26.12
C PHE A 335 -41.89 33.98 25.98
N GLU A 336 -40.65 34.07 26.40
CA GLU A 336 -39.82 35.26 26.27
C GLU A 336 -38.79 35.01 25.16
N PRO A 337 -38.84 35.78 24.05
CA PRO A 337 -37.81 35.73 23.03
C PRO A 337 -36.52 36.37 23.55
N ALA A 338 -35.38 35.95 23.00
CA ALA A 338 -34.09 36.56 23.29
C ALA A 338 -34.08 38.04 22.84
N PRO A 339 -33.26 38.90 23.50
CA PRO A 339 -33.16 40.30 23.13
C PRO A 339 -32.73 40.47 21.67
N GLY A 340 -33.57 41.10 20.85
CA GLY A 340 -33.27 41.43 19.44
C GLY A 340 -33.83 40.47 18.39
N VAL A 341 -34.69 39.53 18.78
CA VAL A 341 -35.53 38.70 17.87
C VAL A 341 -36.61 39.53 17.20
#